data_AF-A0A938P3G3-F1
#
_entry.id   AF-A0A938P3G3-F1
#
_cell.length_a   1.000
_cell.length_b   1.000
_cell.length_c   1.000
_cell.angle_alpha   90.00
_cell.angle_beta   90.00
_cell.angle_gamma   90.00
#
_symmetry.space_group_name_H-M   'P 1'
#
loop_
_entity.id
_entity.type
_entity.pdbx_description
1 polymer ?
#
loop_
_entity_poly.entity_id
_entity_poly.type
_entity_poly.pdbx_seq_one_letter_code
_entity_poly.pdbx_strand_id
1 'polypeptide(L)'
;GKKWMALLGKTPEEIQKGSSPMMYVIGFVSGLISCFAISCVVNAAGAATLINGALIGFLCWLGFAGATSYNNQVNFVGRPAGLWAIDSGYNLVSFVIAGAILAVWK
;
A
#
# COMPACT_ATOMS: atom_id res chain seq x y z
N GLY A 1 14.20 -8.02 3.90
CA GLY A 1 14.34 -8.32 5.35
C GLY A 1 15.38 -7.46 6.03
N LYS A 2 16.68 -7.79 5.92
CA LYS A 2 17.76 -7.14 6.70
C LYS A 2 17.81 -5.61 6.58
N LYS A 3 17.70 -5.06 5.36
CA LYS A 3 17.68 -3.60 5.13
C LYS A 3 16.46 -2.90 5.75
N TRP A 4 15.28 -3.53 5.69
CA TRP A 4 14.07 -3.01 6.33
C TRP A 4 14.22 -3.00 7.85
N MET A 5 14.70 -4.09 8.47
CA MET A 5 14.95 -4.14 9.91
C MET A 5 15.98 -3.11 10.37
N ALA A 6 17.06 -2.93 9.59
CA ALA A 6 18.08 -1.92 9.89
C ALA A 6 17.51 -0.49 9.86
N LEU A 7 16.63 -0.18 8.89
CA LEU A 7 15.99 1.13 8.77
C LEU A 7 14.85 1.33 9.79
N LEU A 8 14.19 0.25 10.21
CA LEU A 8 13.17 0.26 11.25
C LEU A 8 13.77 0.50 12.65
N GLY A 9 15.05 0.15 12.83
CA GLY A 9 15.75 0.33 14.11
C GLY A 9 15.27 -0.62 15.21
N LYS A 10 14.70 -1.78 14.84
CA LYS A 10 14.16 -2.77 15.78
C LYS A 10 14.86 -4.12 15.65
N THR A 11 15.05 -4.81 16.78
CA THR A 11 15.56 -6.18 16.79
C THR A 11 14.48 -7.19 16.39
N PRO A 12 14.86 -8.40 15.95
CA PRO A 12 13.90 -9.47 15.68
C PRO A 12 13.04 -9.82 16.90
N GLU A 13 13.61 -9.80 18.12
CA GLU A 13 12.83 -10.10 19.33
C GLU A 13 11.77 -9.02 19.62
N GLU A 14 12.10 -7.74 19.38
CA GLU A 14 11.14 -6.63 19.55
C GLU A 14 9.98 -6.73 18.55
N ILE A 15 10.26 -7.12 17.31
CA ILE A 15 9.24 -7.35 16.29
C ILE A 15 8.35 -8.53 16.69
N GLN A 16 8.94 -9.65 17.12
CA GLN A 16 8.19 -10.84 17.50
C GLN A 16 7.32 -10.59 18.73
N LYS A 17 7.86 -9.91 19.76
CA LYS A 17 7.13 -9.55 20.97
C LYS A 17 5.99 -8.57 20.71
N GLY A 18 6.14 -7.69 19.73
CA GLY A 18 5.10 -6.77 19.28
C GLY A 18 4.09 -7.38 18.30
N SER A 19 4.36 -8.57 17.77
CA SER A 19 3.49 -9.21 16.77
C SER A 19 2.26 -9.83 17.42
N SER A 20 1.08 -9.40 16.97
CA SER A 20 -0.20 -9.99 17.38
C SER A 20 -0.91 -10.58 16.16
N PRO A 21 -1.58 -11.75 16.27
CA PRO A 21 -2.39 -12.31 15.18
C PRO A 21 -3.42 -11.31 14.62
N MET A 22 -3.89 -10.39 15.46
CA MET A 22 -4.83 -9.33 15.07
C MET A 22 -4.27 -8.41 13.98
N MET A 23 -2.95 -8.23 13.90
CA MET A 23 -2.32 -7.39 12.86
C MET A 23 -2.57 -7.94 11.46
N TYR A 24 -2.59 -9.27 11.29
CA TYR A 24 -2.90 -9.90 10.01
C TYR A 24 -4.37 -9.74 9.64
N VAL A 25 -5.28 -9.85 10.62
CA VAL A 25 -6.72 -9.62 10.41
C VAL A 25 -6.97 -8.18 9.98
N ILE A 26 -6.38 -7.21 10.69
CA ILE A 26 -6.48 -5.78 10.34
C ILE A 26 -5.90 -5.55 8.94
N GLY A 27 -4.71 -6.07 8.65
CA GLY A 27 -4.10 -5.95 7.32
C GLY A 27 -4.97 -6.50 6.20
N PHE A 28 -5.60 -7.66 6.43
CA PHE A 28 -6.53 -8.26 5.46
C PHE A 28 -7.76 -7.38 5.24
N VAL A 29 -8.41 -6.91 6.31
CA VAL A 29 -9.59 -6.03 6.22
C VAL A 29 -9.23 -4.70 5.56
N SER A 30 -8.09 -4.10 5.90
CA SER A 30 -7.59 -2.88 5.23
C SER A 30 -7.33 -3.11 3.74
N GLY A 31 -6.84 -4.29 3.36
CA GLY A 31 -6.70 -4.72 1.97
C GLY A 31 -8.04 -4.77 1.24
N LEU A 32 -9.07 -5.39 1.84
CA LEU A 32 -10.41 -5.45 1.26
C LEU A 32 -11.02 -4.06 1.06
N ILE A 33 -10.89 -3.17 2.05
CA ILE A 33 -11.37 -1.79 1.96
C ILE A 33 -10.68 -1.05 0.81
N SER A 34 -9.35 -1.23 0.69
CA SER A 34 -8.57 -0.61 -0.39
C SER A 34 -9.01 -1.12 -1.77
N CYS A 35 -9.20 -2.43 -1.93
CA CYS A 35 -9.71 -3.03 -3.16
C CYS A 35 -11.11 -2.53 -3.52
N PHE A 36 -12.00 -2.41 -2.53
CA PHE A 36 -13.33 -1.85 -2.74
C PHE A 36 -13.28 -0.40 -3.23
N ALA A 37 -12.46 0.45 -2.59
CA ALA A 37 -12.29 1.84 -3.01
C ALA A 37 -11.72 1.94 -4.44
N ILE A 38 -10.70 1.13 -4.77
CA ILE A 38 -10.14 1.05 -6.13
C ILE A 38 -11.22 0.60 -7.12
N SER A 39 -12.04 -0.39 -6.78
CA SER A 39 -13.15 -0.86 -7.62
C SER A 39 -14.14 0.27 -7.92
N CYS A 40 -14.52 1.08 -6.93
CA CYS A 40 -15.38 2.25 -7.16
C CYS A 40 -14.76 3.22 -8.17
N VAL A 41 -13.46 3.51 -8.06
CA VAL A 41 -12.76 4.42 -8.99
C VAL A 41 -12.64 3.82 -10.38
N VAL A 42 -12.31 2.54 -10.50
CA VAL A 42 -12.23 1.79 -11.77
C VAL A 42 -13.57 1.81 -12.49
N ASN A 43 -14.67 1.52 -11.78
CA ASN A 43 -16.02 1.55 -12.33
C ASN A 43 -16.45 2.98 -12.73
N ALA A 44 -16.19 3.97 -11.87
CA ALA A 44 -16.51 5.36 -12.17
C ALA A 44 -15.74 5.90 -13.40
N ALA A 45 -14.50 5.45 -13.60
CA ALA A 45 -13.68 5.81 -14.74
C ALA A 45 -13.99 4.99 -16.01
N GLY A 46 -14.84 3.98 -15.94
CA GLY A 46 -15.17 3.10 -17.06
C GLY A 46 -13.97 2.31 -17.59
N ALA A 47 -12.97 2.02 -16.75
CA ALA A 47 -11.78 1.30 -17.18
C ALA A 47 -12.11 -0.18 -17.45
N ALA A 48 -11.81 -0.63 -18.68
CA ALA A 48 -12.12 -1.98 -19.16
C ALA A 48 -10.88 -2.78 -19.59
N THR A 49 -9.67 -2.27 -19.35
CA THR A 49 -8.41 -2.92 -19.73
C THR A 49 -7.46 -3.02 -18.53
N LEU A 50 -6.58 -4.03 -18.53
CA LEU A 50 -5.57 -4.19 -17.48
C LEU A 50 -4.70 -2.94 -17.32
N ILE A 51 -4.29 -2.32 -18.43
CA ILE A 51 -3.41 -1.15 -18.42
C ILE A 51 -4.12 0.05 -17.78
N ASN A 52 -5.39 0.29 -18.14
CA ASN A 52 -6.16 1.39 -17.55
C ASN A 52 -6.43 1.16 -16.07
N GLY A 53 -6.72 -0.09 -15.67
CA GLY A 53 -6.86 -0.48 -14.27
C GLY A 53 -5.57 -0.29 -13.47
N ALA A 54 -4.43 -0.71 -14.03
CA ALA A 54 -3.11 -0.53 -13.42
C ALA A 54 -2.78 0.96 -13.21
N LEU A 55 -3.07 1.80 -14.20
CA LEU A 55 -2.90 3.26 -14.11
C LEU A 55 -3.79 3.87 -13.03
N ILE A 56 -5.06 3.43 -12.92
CA ILE A 56 -5.96 3.88 -11.85
C ILE A 56 -5.41 3.45 -10.49
N GLY A 57 -4.97 2.20 -10.33
CA GLY A 57 -4.33 1.72 -9.11
C GLY A 57 -3.10 2.56 -8.72
N PHE A 58 -2.25 2.87 -9.70
CA PHE A 58 -1.10 3.76 -9.50
C PHE A 58 -1.53 5.16 -9.06
N LEU A 59 -2.53 5.75 -9.69
CA LEU A 59 -3.03 7.09 -9.34
C LEU A 59 -3.67 7.12 -7.95
N CYS A 60 -4.45 6.09 -7.59
CA CYS A 60 -5.02 5.93 -6.26
C CYS A 60 -3.91 5.83 -5.21
N TRP A 61 -2.86 5.04 -5.48
CA TRP A 61 -1.71 4.99 -4.60
C TRP A 61 -1.06 6.37 -4.51
N LEU A 62 -0.70 7.00 -5.64
CA LEU A 62 0.06 8.25 -5.65
C LEU A 62 -0.68 9.38 -4.92
N GLY A 63 -1.96 9.55 -5.22
CA GLY A 63 -2.79 10.64 -4.69
C GLY A 63 -3.22 10.43 -3.23
N PHE A 64 -3.62 9.21 -2.85
CA PHE A 64 -4.24 8.98 -1.54
C PHE A 64 -3.31 8.35 -0.52
N ALA A 65 -2.36 7.51 -0.93
CA ALA A 65 -1.50 6.75 -0.02
C ALA A 65 -0.04 7.23 -0.03
N GLY A 66 0.57 7.34 -1.21
CA GLY A 66 1.97 7.68 -1.42
C GLY A 66 2.30 9.10 -0.96
N ALA A 67 1.65 10.11 -1.53
CA ALA A 67 1.92 11.51 -1.20
C ALA A 67 1.63 11.82 0.28
N THR A 68 0.49 11.34 0.79
CA THR A 68 0.06 11.56 2.19
C THR A 68 1.02 10.88 3.19
N SER A 69 1.40 9.62 2.94
CA SER A 69 2.34 8.90 3.80
C SER A 69 3.76 9.45 3.71
N TYR A 70 4.21 9.92 2.55
CA TYR A 70 5.53 10.53 2.41
C TYR A 70 5.62 11.82 3.23
N ASN A 71 4.63 12.70 3.08
CA ASN A 71 4.56 13.93 3.83
C ASN A 71 4.53 13.65 5.34
N ASN A 72 3.67 12.74 5.81
CA ASN A 72 3.61 12.43 7.23
C ASN A 72 4.90 11.75 7.74
N GLN A 73 5.31 10.64 7.12
CA GLN A 73 6.38 9.80 7.66
C GLN A 73 7.78 10.38 7.44
N VAL A 74 8.05 10.90 6.24
CA VAL A 74 9.39 11.37 5.88
C VAL A 74 9.57 12.83 6.26
N ASN A 75 8.63 13.70 5.88
CA ASN A 75 8.78 15.14 6.10
C ASN A 75 8.51 15.53 7.56
N PHE A 76 7.37 15.14 8.14
CA PHE A 76 7.01 15.55 9.51
C PHE A 76 7.64 14.67 10.59
N VAL A 77 7.55 13.35 10.47
CA VAL A 77 8.07 12.41 11.49
C VAL A 77 9.58 12.18 11.33
N GLY A 78 10.17 12.48 10.17
CA GLY A 78 11.61 12.31 9.94
C GLY A 78 12.07 10.86 9.77
N ARG A 79 11.16 9.94 9.40
CA ARG A 79 11.53 8.54 9.11
C ARG A 79 12.43 8.48 7.87
N PRO A 80 13.36 7.50 7.82
CA PRO A 80 14.19 7.31 6.64
C PRO A 80 13.35 7.14 5.37
N ALA A 81 13.62 7.94 4.33
CA ALA A 81 12.91 7.83 3.05
C ALA A 81 13.03 6.42 2.44
N GLY A 82 14.13 5.70 2.71
CA GLY A 82 14.31 4.32 2.31
C GLY A 82 13.35 3.34 3.01
N LEU A 83 12.93 3.63 4.25
CA LEU A 83 11.92 2.82 4.95
C LEU A 83 10.55 3.03 4.30
N TRP A 84 10.19 4.30 4.07
CA TRP A 84 8.97 4.65 3.35
C TRP A 84 8.93 4.02 1.95
N ALA A 85 10.04 4.03 1.20
CA ALA A 85 10.10 3.44 -0.13
C ALA A 85 9.83 1.93 -0.12
N ILE A 86 10.26 1.22 0.93
CA ILE A 86 9.98 -0.21 1.08
C ILE A 86 8.51 -0.43 1.43
N ASP A 87 8.01 0.26 2.46
CA ASP A 87 6.65 0.05 2.97
C ASP A 87 5.59 0.53 1.98
N SER A 88 5.77 1.74 1.42
CA SER A 88 4.86 2.33 0.46
C SER A 88 5.00 1.70 -0.93
N GLY A 89 6.20 1.24 -1.31
CA GLY A 89 6.43 0.54 -2.57
C GLY A 89 5.72 -0.82 -2.62
N TYR A 90 5.67 -1.54 -1.50
CA TYR A 90 4.82 -2.73 -1.38
C TYR A 90 3.35 -2.40 -1.63
N ASN A 91 2.82 -1.34 -0.98
CA ASN A 91 1.45 -0.91 -1.18
C ASN A 91 1.18 -0.46 -2.63
N LEU A 92 2.14 0.19 -3.30
CA LEU A 92 2.03 0.58 -4.70
C LEU A 92 1.77 -0.65 -5.58
N VAL A 93 2.58 -1.68 -5.43
CA VAL A 93 2.43 -2.92 -6.21
C VAL A 93 1.07 -3.55 -5.94
N SER A 94 0.62 -3.61 -4.68
CA SER A 94 -0.71 -4.10 -4.33
C SER A 94 -1.83 -3.30 -5.00
N PHE A 95 -1.75 -1.97 -5.01
CA PHE A 95 -2.76 -1.11 -5.63
C PHE A 95 -2.81 -1.27 -7.15
N VAL A 96 -1.65 -1.33 -7.81
CA VAL A 96 -1.54 -1.53 -9.26
C VAL A 96 -2.14 -2.87 -9.66
N ILE A 97 -1.79 -3.95 -8.96
CA ILE A 97 -2.32 -5.29 -9.23
C ILE A 97 -3.83 -5.32 -8.98
N ALA A 98 -4.30 -4.78 -7.86
CA ALA A 98 -5.72 -4.72 -7.55
C ALA A 98 -6.51 -3.97 -8.64
N GLY A 99 -6.04 -2.79 -9.04
CA GLY A 99 -6.68 -2.00 -10.09
C GLY A 99 -6.70 -2.72 -11.44
N ALA A 100 -5.58 -3.35 -11.83
CA ALA A 100 -5.50 -4.12 -13.07
C ALA A 100 -6.50 -5.28 -13.12
N ILE A 101 -6.60 -6.04 -12.02
CA ILE A 101 -7.54 -7.16 -11.91
C ILE A 101 -8.98 -6.66 -11.91
N LEU A 102 -9.30 -5.66 -11.10
CA LEU A 102 -10.65 -5.12 -10.96
C LEU A 102 -11.18 -4.46 -12.25
N ALA A 103 -10.31 -3.96 -13.12
CA ALA A 103 -10.73 -3.38 -14.41
C ALA A 103 -11.17 -4.42 -15.45
N VAL A 104 -10.74 -5.67 -15.31
CA VAL A 104 -11.18 -6.76 -16.19
C VAL A 104 -12.15 -7.72 -15.52
N TRP A 105 -12.20 -7.70 -14.19
CA TRP A 105 -13.16 -8.47 -13.41
C TRP A 105 -14.49 -7.73 -13.36
N LYS A 106 -15.46 -8.24 -14.11
CA LYS A 106 -16.87 -7.83 -14.03
C LYS A 106 -17.67 -8.75 -13.14
#